data_AF-A0A7V8G6A3-F1
#
_entry.id   AF-A0A7V8G6A3-F1
#
_cell.length_a   1.000
_cell.length_b   1.000
_cell.length_c   1.000
_cell.angle_alpha   90.00
_cell.angle_beta   90.00
_cell.angle_gamma   90.00
#
_symmetry.space_group_name_H-M   'P 1'
#
loop_
_entity.id
_entity.type
_entity.pdbx_description
1 polymer ?
#
loop_
_entity_poly.entity_id
_entity_poly.type
_entity_poly.pdbx_seq_one_letter_code
_entity_poly.pdbx_strand_id
1 'polypeptide(L)' 'MFRDRGYVWRVAGLRIPLPLGLLMGTAYVEERPDPRDPDAFSMRMLLRHRWFGDVFRYSGSFRLPDDLPDHR' A
#
# COMPACT_ATOMS: atom_id res chain seq x y z
N MET A 1 11.62 0.92 11.86
CA MET A 1 11.55 0.04 10.68
C MET A 1 10.76 -1.21 11.03
N PHE A 2 9.59 -1.42 10.44
CA PHE A 2 8.85 -2.68 10.59
C PHE A 2 9.52 -3.74 9.70
N ARG A 3 10.04 -4.81 10.31
CA ARG A 3 10.62 -5.94 9.59
C ARG A 3 9.68 -7.12 9.74
N ASP A 4 8.97 -7.43 8.67
CA ASP A 4 8.08 -8.58 8.65
C ASP A 4 8.86 -9.89 8.92
N ARG A 5 8.28 -10.80 9.71
CA ARG A 5 8.92 -12.07 10.12
C ARG A 5 8.74 -13.20 9.10
N GLY A 6 8.20 -12.91 7.91
CA GLY A 6 7.89 -13.90 6.90
C GLY A 6 6.62 -14.68 7.25
N TYR A 7 5.89 -15.11 6.22
CA TYR A 7 4.62 -15.81 6.38
C TYR A 7 4.79 -17.25 5.91
N VAL A 8 4.14 -18.19 6.58
CA VAL A 8 4.22 -19.62 6.27
C VAL A 8 2.80 -20.15 6.05
N TRP A 9 2.56 -20.78 4.90
CA TRP A 9 1.33 -21.51 4.64
C TRP A 9 1.43 -22.93 5.20
N ARG A 10 0.36 -23.37 5.87
CA ARG A 10 0.17 -24.79 6.19
C ARG A 10 -0.86 -25.36 5.23
N VAL A 11 -0.41 -26.10 4.22
CA VAL A 11 -1.27 -26.81 3.27
C VAL A 11 -0.93 -28.29 3.32
N ALA A 12 -1.93 -29.15 3.52
CA ALA A 12 -1.79 -30.61 3.56
C ALA A 12 -0.67 -31.13 4.50
N GLY A 13 -0.43 -30.45 5.63
CA GLY A 13 0.61 -30.81 6.60
C GLY A 13 2.01 -30.25 6.30
N LEU A 14 2.25 -29.70 5.10
CA LEU A 14 3.50 -29.03 4.76
C LEU A 14 3.47 -27.55 5.17
N ARG A 15 4.60 -27.08 5.72
CA ARG A 15 4.86 -25.68 6.02
C ARG A 15 5.67 -25.07 4.87
N ILE A 16 4.98 -24.42 3.95
CA ILE A 16 5.61 -23.78 2.80
C ILE A 16 5.78 -22.30 3.15
N PRO A 17 7.01 -21.76 3.19
CA PRO A 17 7.19 -20.31 3.35
C PRO A 17 6.51 -19.62 2.16
N LEU A 18 5.57 -18.71 2.41
CA LEU A 18 5.04 -17.90 1.32
C LEU A 18 6.19 -17.05 0.82
N PRO A 19 6.53 -17.13 -0.46
CA PRO A 19 7.35 -16.13 -1.08
C PRO A 19 6.48 -14.89 -1.28
N LEU A 20 6.19 -14.14 -0.22
CA LEU A 20 5.35 -12.93 -0.30
C LEU A 20 5.89 -11.92 -1.31
N GLY A 21 7.22 -11.79 -1.43
CA GLY A 21 7.82 -10.97 -2.48
C GLY A 21 7.55 -11.47 -3.90
N LEU A 22 7.16 -12.74 -4.05
CA LEU A 22 6.77 -13.37 -5.31
C LEU A 22 5.26 -13.34 -5.54
N LEU A 23 4.45 -13.43 -4.48
CA LEU A 23 2.97 -13.52 -4.49
C LEU A 23 2.25 -12.18 -4.33
N MET A 24 2.84 -11.22 -3.61
CA MET A 24 2.20 -9.92 -3.31
C MET A 24 2.74 -8.80 -4.19
N GLY A 25 3.86 -9.02 -4.87
CA GLY A 25 4.47 -7.99 -5.70
C GLY A 25 5.05 -6.82 -4.90
N THR A 26 5.34 -5.72 -5.59
CA THR A 26 5.80 -4.46 -5.03
C THR A 26 4.61 -3.52 -4.88
N ALA A 27 4.32 -3.08 -3.66
CA ALA A 27 3.37 -2.02 -3.41
C ALA A 27 4.12 -0.68 -3.40
N TYR A 28 3.75 0.21 -4.32
CA TYR A 28 4.20 1.60 -4.34
C TYR A 28 3.05 2.49 -3.89
N VAL A 29 3.27 3.26 -2.84
CA VAL A 29 2.31 4.26 -2.35
C VAL A 29 2.99 5.60 -2.46
N GLU A 30 2.33 6.52 -3.16
CA GLU A 30 2.78 7.89 -3.32
C GLU A 30 1.68 8.81 -2.80
N GLU A 31 2.04 9.62 -1.81
CA GLU A 31 1.22 10.70 -1.31
C GLU A 31 1.82 12.00 -1.82
N ARG A 32 1.03 12.79 -2.55
CA ARG A 32 1.42 14.13 -2.98
C ARG A 32 0.41 15.13 -2.45
N PRO A 33 0.82 16.09 -1.61
CA PRO A 33 -0.02 17.25 -1.32
C PRO A 33 -0.28 18.01 -2.63
N ASP A 34 -1.50 18.50 -2.83
CA ASP A 34 -1.82 19.26 -4.03
C ASP A 34 -1.13 20.65 -3.94
N PRO A 35 -0.27 21.02 -4.90
CA PRO A 35 0.40 22.32 -4.87
C PRO A 35 -0.57 23.52 -4.96
N ARG A 36 -1.85 23.30 -5.27
CA ARG A 36 -2.88 24.35 -5.38
C ARG A 36 -3.82 24.44 -4.18
N ASP A 37 -3.81 23.44 -3.30
CA ASP A 37 -4.77 23.33 -2.19
C ASP A 37 -4.09 22.62 -1.00
N PRO A 38 -3.69 23.35 0.05
CA PRO A 38 -2.96 22.79 1.19
C PRO A 38 -3.78 21.77 2.00
N ASP A 39 -5.12 21.82 1.87
CA ASP A 39 -6.03 20.90 2.55
C ASP A 39 -6.41 19.70 1.68
N ALA A 40 -5.93 19.66 0.42
CA ALA A 40 -6.10 18.54 -0.48
C ALA A 40 -4.82 17.73 -0.62
N PHE A 41 -4.96 16.40 -0.50
CA PHE A 41 -3.89 15.47 -0.81
C PHE A 41 -4.37 14.44 -1.83
N SER A 42 -3.45 14.07 -2.72
CA SER A 42 -3.66 13.00 -3.69
C SER A 42 -2.85 11.79 -3.26
N MET A 43 -3.52 10.65 -3.14
CA MET A 43 -2.87 9.39 -2.84
C MET A 43 -2.99 8.46 -4.05
N ARG A 44 -1.86 7.88 -4.44
CA ARG A 44 -1.79 6.86 -5.48
C ARG A 44 -1.12 5.61 -4.93
N MET A 45 -1.84 4.49 -4.99
CA MET A 45 -1.31 3.18 -4.67
C MET A 45 -1.26 2.32 -5.93
N LEU A 46 -0.11 1.74 -6.19
CA LEU A 46 0.14 0.83 -7.30
C LEU A 46 0.73 -0.47 -6.76
N LEU A 47 -0.02 -1.55 -6.90
CA LEU A 47 0.42 -2.90 -6.57
C LEU A 47 0.82 -3.60 -7.86
N ARG A 48 2.12 -3.83 -8.02
CA ARG A 48 2.68 -4.49 -9.20
C ARG A 48 3.23 -5.86 -8.83
N HIS A 49 2.64 -6.89 -9.39
CA HIS A 49 3.08 -8.27 -9.27
C HIS A 49 4.07 -8.64 -10.38
N ARG A 50 5.06 -9.48 -10.06
CA ARG A 50 6.10 -9.88 -11.02
C ARG A 50 5.58 -10.68 -12.21
N TRP A 51 4.57 -11.54 -11.97
CA TRP A 51 3.93 -12.37 -13.00
C TRP A 51 2.66 -11.78 -13.63
N PHE A 52 1.85 -11.04 -12.87
CA PHE A 52 0.56 -10.52 -13.33
C PHE A 52 0.60 -9.04 -13.74
N GLY A 53 1.74 -8.36 -13.57
CA GLY A 53 1.85 -6.94 -13.87
C GLY A 53 1.10 -6.09 -12.84
N ASP A 54 0.44 -5.02 -13.28
CA ASP A 54 -0.29 -4.11 -12.40
C ASP A 54 -1.61 -4.76 -11.96
N VAL A 55 -1.63 -5.29 -10.73
CA VAL A 55 -2.78 -6.05 -10.21
C VAL A 55 -3.81 -5.13 -9.58
N PHE A 56 -3.34 -4.05 -8.97
CA PHE A 56 -4.21 -3.10 -8.30
C PHE A 56 -3.68 -1.69 -8.47
N ARG A 57 -4.55 -0.80 -8.93
CA ARG A 57 -4.26 0.63 -9.02
C ARG A 57 -5.39 1.37 -8.35
N TYR A 58 -5.04 2.15 -7.33
CA TYR A 58 -5.95 3.04 -6.64
C TYR A 58 -5.40 4.45 -6.70
N SER A 59 -6.27 5.40 -7.07
CA SER A 59 -5.95 6.82 -7.04
C SER A 59 -7.15 7.54 -6.45
N GLY A 60 -6.92 8.30 -5.39
CA GLY A 60 -7.93 9.10 -4.72
C GLY A 60 -7.41 10.48 -4.43
N SER A 61 -8.28 11.47 -4.58
CA SER A 61 -8.06 12.83 -4.08
C SER A 61 -8.92 12.99 -2.84
N PHE A 62 -8.31 13.35 -1.75
CA PHE A 62 -8.96 13.54 -0.46
C PHE A 62 -8.76 14.98 -0.02
N ARG A 63 -9.76 15.53 0.67
CA ARG A 63 -9.63 16.81 1.37
C ARG A 63 -9.71 16.54 2.87
N LEU A 64 -8.85 17.19 3.63
CA LEU A 64 -8.99 17.26 5.06
C LEU A 64 -10.21 18.14 5.38
N PRO A 65 -11.16 17.65 6.18
CA PRO A 65 -12.24 18.50 6.65
C PRO A 65 -11.70 19.43 7.76
N ASP A 66 -12.20 20.67 7.79
CA ASP A 66 -11.74 21.75 8.69
C ASP A 66 -11.88 21.44 10.20
N ASP A 67 -12.58 20.36 10.56
CA ASP A 67 -12.93 19.97 11.93
C ASP A 67 -11.97 18.96 12.58
N LEU A 68 -10.86 18.58 11.92
CA LEU A 68 -9.86 17.72 12.54
C LEU A 68 -9.07 18.50 13.60
N PRO A 69 -9.09 18.11 14.89
CA PRO A 69 -8.33 18.81 15.93
C PRO A 69 -6.83 18.74 15.62
N ASP A 70 -6.17 19.91 15.61
CA ASP A 70 -4.73 20.06 15.44
C ASP A 70 -4.02 19.36 16.62
N HIS A 71 -3.64 18.10 16.44
CA HIS A 71 -2.74 17.39 17.34
C HIS A 71 -1.29 17.73 16.95
N ARG A 72 -0.92 19.01 17.12
CA ARG A 72 0.46 19.46 17.21
C ARG A 72 1.04 19.27 18.60
#